data_AF-A0A7V9QHU3-F1
#
_entry.id   AF-A0A7V9QHU3-F1
#
_cell.length_a   1.000
_cell.length_b   1.000
_cell.length_c   1.000
_cell.angle_alpha   90.00
_cell.angle_beta   90.00
_cell.angle_gamma   90.00
#
_symmetry.space_group_name_H-M   'P 1'
#
loop_
_entity.id
_entity.type
_entity.pdbx_description
1 polymer ?
#
loop_
_entity_poly.entity_id
_entity_poly.type
_entity_poly.pdbx_seq_one_letter_code
_entity_poly.pdbx_strand_id
1 'polypeptide(L)'
;MHLVYIDEVKHAPPTQPFHWLCALAFPERSVQSIDETLSTIATKYFGTSVLNPKNEFHGNEIVHGKGAYKGRAIAERIALYKELLDAIDETEGLGRIVIRLDPSKMVAAKHENIAFMFLIEKVQDYMKHEQSLALLIADDDKEIAGTNVASLSEYKARGTDFIFGRAINRIVDTIHHTRSDHSRLLQLADIFVYTLAMVAGDCTTYFRREISAHARGKRRLLFPTKYKNWPTNDSWLSVG
;
A
#
# COMPACT_ATOMS: atom_id res chain seq x y z
N MET A 1 -18.93 5.28 -1.58
CA MET A 1 -17.59 5.89 -1.80
C MET A 1 -16.50 4.83 -1.64
N HIS A 2 -15.22 5.13 -1.90
CA HIS A 2 -14.08 4.30 -1.50
C HIS A 2 -13.17 5.04 -0.50
N LEU A 3 -12.73 4.32 0.54
CA LEU A 3 -11.65 4.76 1.44
C LEU A 3 -10.34 4.15 0.93
N VAL A 4 -9.38 5.01 0.59
CA VAL A 4 -8.12 4.60 -0.04
C VAL A 4 -6.98 4.78 0.96
N TYR A 5 -6.47 3.66 1.48
CA TYR A 5 -5.34 3.64 2.39
C TYR A 5 -4.04 3.42 1.62
N ILE A 6 -3.05 4.27 1.84
CA ILE A 6 -1.82 4.36 1.07
C ILE A 6 -0.64 4.08 2.00
N ASP A 7 0.27 3.23 1.55
CA ASP A 7 1.55 3.00 2.22
C ASP A 7 2.66 2.67 1.21
N GLU A 8 3.91 2.70 1.67
CA GLU A 8 5.09 2.59 0.85
C GLU A 8 6.17 1.64 1.39
N VAL A 9 7.01 1.18 0.47
CA VAL A 9 8.33 0.64 0.81
C VAL A 9 9.37 1.38 -0.01
N LYS A 10 10.18 2.18 0.69
CA LYS A 10 11.22 3.04 0.10
C LYS A 10 12.32 2.22 -0.59
N HIS A 11 12.91 2.81 -1.62
CA HIS A 11 14.07 2.24 -2.30
C HIS A 11 15.29 2.22 -1.36
N ALA A 12 15.83 1.04 -1.11
CA ALA A 12 16.97 0.81 -0.21
C ALA A 12 17.85 -0.34 -0.74
N PRO A 13 18.63 -0.12 -1.81
CA PRO A 13 19.50 -1.13 -2.39
C PRO A 13 20.62 -1.52 -1.40
N PRO A 14 21.13 -2.76 -1.46
CA PRO A 14 20.77 -3.81 -2.42
C PRO A 14 19.50 -4.60 -2.03
N THR A 15 19.00 -4.43 -0.81
CA THR A 15 17.92 -5.26 -0.25
C THR A 15 16.53 -4.92 -0.81
N GLN A 16 16.34 -3.69 -1.27
CA GLN A 16 15.09 -3.21 -1.85
C GLN A 16 15.38 -2.35 -3.08
N PRO A 17 15.47 -2.95 -4.28
CA PRO A 17 15.87 -2.26 -5.50
C PRO A 17 14.77 -1.36 -6.08
N PHE A 18 13.53 -1.52 -5.63
CA PHE A 18 12.39 -0.76 -6.14
C PHE A 18 11.81 0.14 -5.05
N HIS A 19 11.26 1.29 -5.46
CA HIS A 19 10.38 2.08 -4.61
C HIS A 19 8.94 1.65 -4.90
N TRP A 20 8.18 1.30 -3.86
CA TRP A 20 6.79 0.87 -3.97
C TRP A 20 5.90 1.88 -3.27
N LEU A 21 4.87 2.35 -3.97
CA LEU A 21 3.81 3.15 -3.38
C LEU A 21 2.48 2.49 -3.78
N CYS A 22 1.77 1.96 -2.80
CA CYS A 22 0.59 1.14 -3.04
C CYS A 22 -0.61 1.66 -2.27
N ALA A 23 -1.80 1.29 -2.73
CA ALA A 23 -3.03 1.60 -2.04
C ALA A 23 -4.03 0.45 -2.05
N LEU A 24 -4.78 0.35 -0.95
CA LEU A 24 -5.97 -0.46 -0.79
C LEU A 24 -7.20 0.45 -0.80
N ALA A 25 -8.03 0.32 -1.84
CA ALA A 25 -9.24 1.10 -2.01
C ALA A 25 -10.47 0.28 -1.60
N PHE A 26 -10.91 0.45 -0.36
CA PHE A 26 -12.06 -0.26 0.21
C PHE A 26 -13.35 0.39 -0.24
N PRO A 27 -14.28 -0.34 -0.87
CA PRO A 27 -15.63 0.17 -1.03
C PRO A 27 -16.26 0.35 0.35
N GLU A 28 -16.96 1.46 0.57
CA GLU A 28 -17.58 1.81 1.85
C GLU A 28 -18.35 0.65 2.50
N ARG A 29 -19.08 -0.13 1.70
CA ARG A 29 -19.84 -1.31 2.15
C ARG A 29 -19.00 -2.41 2.80
N SER A 30 -17.70 -2.50 2.50
CA SER A 30 -16.82 -3.53 3.07
C SER A 30 -16.06 -3.05 4.30
N VAL A 31 -16.10 -1.75 4.64
CA VAL A 31 -15.23 -1.15 5.67
C VAL A 31 -15.53 -1.71 7.06
N GLN A 32 -16.80 -1.86 7.41
CA GLN A 32 -17.20 -2.40 8.72
C GLN A 32 -16.78 -3.87 8.88
N SER A 33 -17.04 -4.70 7.88
CA SER A 33 -16.73 -6.14 7.96
C SER A 33 -15.23 -6.43 8.01
N ILE A 34 -14.42 -5.67 7.26
CA ILE A 34 -12.96 -5.82 7.35
C ILE A 34 -12.42 -5.30 8.69
N ASP A 35 -12.98 -4.23 9.25
CA ASP A 35 -12.57 -3.72 10.57
C ASP A 35 -12.87 -4.74 11.70
N GLU A 36 -14.03 -5.39 11.64
CA GLU A 36 -14.40 -6.49 12.54
C GLU A 36 -13.46 -7.70 12.41
N THR A 37 -13.08 -8.03 11.17
CA THR A 37 -12.11 -9.10 10.88
C THR A 37 -10.76 -8.78 11.51
N LEU A 38 -10.27 -7.55 11.32
CA LEU A 38 -8.99 -7.11 11.88
C LEU A 38 -9.04 -7.01 13.40
N SER A 39 -10.18 -6.61 13.98
CA SER A 39 -10.40 -6.61 15.43
C SER A 39 -10.36 -8.02 16.03
N THR A 40 -10.90 -9.00 15.30
CA THR A 40 -10.85 -10.41 15.68
C THR A 40 -9.42 -10.93 15.65
N ILE A 41 -8.67 -10.65 14.58
CA ILE A 41 -7.25 -11.01 14.47
C ILE A 41 -6.45 -10.34 15.59
N ALA A 42 -6.65 -9.05 15.84
CA ALA A 42 -5.93 -8.33 16.89
C ALA A 42 -6.20 -8.92 18.28
N THR A 43 -7.46 -9.24 18.59
CA THR A 43 -7.83 -9.88 19.86
C THR A 43 -7.17 -11.25 20.01
N LYS A 44 -7.13 -12.05 18.94
CA LYS A 44 -6.50 -13.37 18.94
C LYS A 44 -5.00 -13.32 19.24
N TYR A 45 -4.27 -12.39 18.64
CA TYR A 45 -2.80 -12.33 18.76
C TYR A 45 -2.30 -11.42 19.89
N PHE A 46 -3.08 -10.44 20.33
CA PHE A 46 -2.68 -9.45 21.32
C PHE A 46 -3.57 -9.37 22.55
N GLY A 47 -4.67 -10.13 22.59
CA GLY A 47 -5.65 -10.11 23.68
C GLY A 47 -6.56 -8.89 23.68
N THR A 48 -6.43 -7.97 22.72
CA THR A 48 -7.25 -6.77 22.60
C THR A 48 -7.26 -6.22 21.17
N SER A 49 -8.41 -5.70 20.74
CA SER A 49 -8.55 -4.95 19.49
C SER A 49 -8.25 -3.45 19.65
N VAL A 50 -8.18 -2.93 20.88
CA VAL A 50 -7.95 -1.50 21.16
C VAL A 50 -6.60 -1.07 20.61
N LEU A 51 -6.61 -0.17 19.62
CA LEU A 51 -5.43 0.34 18.93
C LEU A 51 -4.40 0.93 19.91
N ASN A 52 -3.17 0.43 19.83
CA ASN A 52 -2.01 0.99 20.53
C ASN A 52 -0.70 0.49 19.87
N PRO A 53 0.45 1.14 20.14
CA PRO A 53 1.72 0.73 19.55
C PRO A 53 2.15 -0.72 19.81
N LYS A 54 1.63 -1.38 20.85
CA LYS A 54 2.02 -2.76 21.22
C LYS A 54 1.21 -3.84 20.49
N ASN A 55 0.22 -3.44 19.69
CA ASN A 55 -0.59 -4.38 18.91
C ASN A 55 -0.70 -3.98 17.44
N GLU A 56 0.22 -3.15 16.93
CA GLU A 56 0.28 -2.73 15.54
C GLU A 56 0.65 -3.87 14.60
N PHE A 57 -0.06 -4.00 13.48
CA PHE A 57 0.31 -4.92 12.40
C PHE A 57 1.35 -4.28 11.48
N HIS A 58 2.61 -4.29 11.88
CA HIS A 58 3.70 -3.75 11.05
C HIS A 58 4.49 -4.88 10.37
N GLY A 59 4.37 -5.01 9.05
CA GLY A 59 4.94 -6.08 8.23
C GLY A 59 6.42 -6.30 8.47
N ASN A 60 7.21 -5.22 8.49
CA ASN A 60 8.65 -5.30 8.77
C ASN A 60 8.94 -5.88 10.17
N GLU A 61 8.19 -5.48 11.19
CA GLU A 61 8.36 -5.99 12.55
C GLU A 61 7.88 -7.44 12.69
N ILE A 62 6.76 -7.81 12.06
CA ILE A 62 6.25 -9.18 12.06
C ILE A 62 7.28 -10.11 11.43
N VAL A 63 7.87 -9.74 10.29
CA VAL A 63 8.84 -10.58 9.58
C VAL A 63 10.13 -10.74 10.38
N HIS A 64 10.64 -9.66 10.97
CA HIS A 64 11.91 -9.69 11.70
C HIS A 64 11.77 -10.03 13.20
N GLY A 65 10.56 -10.16 13.72
CA GLY A 65 10.31 -10.46 15.14
C GLY A 65 10.74 -9.30 16.04
N LYS A 66 10.46 -8.06 15.61
CA LYS A 66 10.78 -6.82 16.33
C LYS A 66 9.53 -6.25 17.01
N GLY A 67 9.69 -5.17 17.77
CA GLY A 67 8.60 -4.48 18.46
C GLY A 67 7.68 -5.43 19.23
N ALA A 68 6.38 -5.39 18.90
CA ALA A 68 5.33 -6.21 19.52
C ALA A 68 5.51 -7.74 19.33
N TYR A 69 6.43 -8.14 18.45
CA TYR A 69 6.69 -9.51 18.04
C TYR A 69 7.99 -10.09 18.61
N LYS A 70 8.72 -9.31 19.42
CA LYS A 70 9.94 -9.78 20.08
C LYS A 70 9.64 -10.98 20.97
N GLY A 71 10.38 -12.08 20.76
CA GLY A 71 10.22 -13.32 21.53
C GLY A 71 9.06 -14.23 21.08
N ARG A 72 8.24 -13.81 20.11
CA ARG A 72 7.17 -14.65 19.56
C ARG A 72 7.72 -15.71 18.61
N ALA A 73 7.10 -16.89 18.65
CA ALA A 73 7.49 -17.99 17.78
C ALA A 73 7.33 -17.61 16.30
N ILE A 74 8.25 -18.06 15.45
CA ILE A 74 8.19 -17.78 14.01
C ILE A 74 6.90 -18.31 13.37
N ALA A 75 6.42 -19.48 13.81
CA ALA A 75 5.18 -20.07 13.32
C ALA A 75 3.95 -19.21 13.65
N GLU A 76 3.92 -18.61 14.83
CA GLU A 76 2.84 -17.71 15.25
C GLU A 76 2.82 -16.43 14.41
N ARG A 77 4.00 -15.84 14.14
CA ARG A 77 4.14 -14.66 13.28
C ARG A 77 3.74 -14.96 11.83
N ILE A 78 4.11 -16.13 11.31
CA ILE A 78 3.69 -16.60 9.98
C ILE A 78 2.16 -16.75 9.93
N ALA A 79 1.55 -17.37 10.94
CA ALA A 79 0.10 -17.56 10.99
C ALA A 79 -0.64 -16.21 11.01
N LEU A 80 -0.21 -15.27 11.85
CA LEU A 80 -0.75 -13.90 11.88
C LEU A 80 -0.67 -13.25 10.50
N TYR A 81 0.52 -13.28 9.89
CA TYR A 81 0.74 -12.64 8.61
C TYR A 81 -0.15 -13.25 7.52
N LYS A 82 -0.30 -14.59 7.50
CA LYS A 82 -1.19 -15.30 6.57
C LYS A 82 -2.65 -14.86 6.75
N GLU A 83 -3.14 -14.73 7.99
CA GLU A 83 -4.52 -14.25 8.25
C GLU A 83 -4.76 -12.81 7.79
N LEU A 84 -3.76 -11.93 7.90
CA LEU A 84 -3.84 -10.57 7.35
C LEU A 84 -3.90 -10.58 5.81
N LEU A 85 -3.15 -11.47 5.16
CA LEU A 85 -3.23 -11.65 3.71
C LEU A 85 -4.56 -12.23 3.25
N ASP A 86 -5.14 -13.13 4.05
CA ASP A 86 -6.46 -13.73 3.79
C ASP A 86 -7.53 -12.64 3.82
N ALA A 87 -7.49 -11.78 4.85
CA ALA A 87 -8.39 -10.64 4.97
C ALA A 87 -8.33 -9.71 3.75
N ILE A 88 -7.13 -9.44 3.21
CA ILE A 88 -6.96 -8.66 1.98
C ILE A 88 -7.54 -9.39 0.76
N ASP A 89 -7.25 -10.68 0.57
CA ASP A 89 -7.68 -11.43 -0.62
C ASP A 89 -9.20 -11.62 -0.67
N GLU A 90 -9.81 -11.85 0.50
CA GLU A 90 -11.23 -12.17 0.67
C GLU A 90 -12.13 -10.94 0.67
N THR A 91 -11.58 -9.74 0.89
CA THR A 91 -12.37 -8.49 0.82
C THR A 91 -12.92 -8.28 -0.58
N GLU A 92 -14.25 -8.37 -0.70
CA GLU A 92 -14.95 -8.20 -1.97
C GLU A 92 -14.89 -6.75 -2.46
N GLY A 93 -14.61 -6.57 -3.76
CA GLY A 93 -14.55 -5.26 -4.39
C GLY A 93 -13.35 -4.41 -3.98
N LEU A 94 -12.39 -4.96 -3.20
CA LEU A 94 -11.17 -4.25 -2.82
C LEU A 94 -10.33 -3.91 -4.05
N GLY A 95 -10.10 -2.61 -4.28
CA GLY A 95 -9.16 -2.13 -5.27
C GLY A 95 -7.72 -2.24 -4.76
N ARG A 96 -6.85 -2.86 -5.56
CA ARG A 96 -5.40 -2.98 -5.29
C ARG A 96 -4.64 -2.12 -6.29
N ILE A 97 -4.09 -1.01 -5.85
CA ILE A 97 -3.40 -0.05 -6.72
C ILE A 97 -1.91 -0.10 -6.43
N VAL A 98 -1.09 -0.36 -7.43
CA VAL A 98 0.34 -0.66 -7.24
C VAL A 98 1.21 0.21 -8.14
N ILE A 99 2.03 1.06 -7.54
CA ILE A 99 3.09 1.78 -8.25
C ILE A 99 4.43 1.17 -7.84
N ARG A 100 5.20 0.72 -8.84
CA ARG A 100 6.56 0.22 -8.65
C ARG A 100 7.50 1.02 -9.51
N LEU A 101 8.38 1.76 -8.86
CA LEU A 101 9.47 2.48 -9.51
C LEU A 101 10.78 1.72 -9.42
N ASP A 102 11.61 1.84 -10.45
CA ASP A 102 13.01 1.41 -10.47
C ASP A 102 13.93 2.64 -10.51
N PRO A 103 14.24 3.27 -9.35
CA PRO A 103 15.05 4.48 -9.31
C PRO A 103 16.43 4.32 -9.92
N SER A 104 16.99 3.10 -9.96
CA SER A 104 18.30 2.83 -10.58
C SER A 104 18.34 3.12 -12.08
N LYS A 105 17.16 3.15 -12.72
CA LYS A 105 16.96 3.46 -14.14
C LYS A 105 16.42 4.86 -14.36
N MET A 106 16.32 5.70 -13.34
CA MET A 106 15.75 7.03 -13.44
C MET A 106 16.85 8.10 -13.37
N VAL A 107 16.76 9.09 -14.24
CA VAL A 107 17.57 10.32 -14.14
C VAL A 107 16.92 11.32 -13.16
N ALA A 108 15.65 11.10 -12.80
CA ALA A 108 14.89 12.00 -11.94
C ALA A 108 15.27 11.86 -10.46
N ALA A 109 15.72 12.96 -9.86
CA ALA A 109 16.11 13.02 -8.44
C ALA A 109 14.92 12.89 -7.45
N LYS A 110 13.67 13.03 -7.91
CA LYS A 110 12.46 13.01 -7.08
C LYS A 110 11.49 11.90 -7.50
N HIS A 111 11.94 10.65 -7.45
CA HIS A 111 11.13 9.50 -7.84
C HIS A 111 9.87 9.33 -6.97
N GLU A 112 9.90 9.74 -5.70
CA GLU A 112 8.74 9.73 -4.78
C GLU A 112 7.59 10.60 -5.31
N ASN A 113 7.87 11.82 -5.79
CA ASN A 113 6.85 12.68 -6.40
C ASN A 113 6.22 12.05 -7.65
N ILE A 114 7.04 11.38 -8.46
CA ILE A 114 6.57 10.65 -9.65
C ILE A 114 5.69 9.47 -9.22
N ALA A 115 6.08 8.74 -8.17
CA ALA A 115 5.29 7.64 -7.63
C ALA A 115 3.93 8.13 -7.14
N PHE A 116 3.92 9.23 -6.38
CA PHE A 116 2.69 9.84 -5.87
C PHE A 116 1.76 10.28 -6.99
N MET A 117 2.27 11.01 -7.99
CA MET A 117 1.47 11.41 -9.14
C MET A 117 0.91 10.19 -9.89
N PHE A 118 1.71 9.15 -10.14
CA PHE A 118 1.20 7.92 -10.76
C PHE A 118 0.15 7.23 -9.89
N LEU A 119 0.29 7.22 -8.57
CA LEU A 119 -0.72 6.68 -7.66
C LEU A 119 -2.04 7.44 -7.81
N ILE A 120 -2.00 8.78 -7.75
CA ILE A 120 -3.18 9.64 -7.91
C ILE A 120 -3.88 9.40 -9.25
N GLU A 121 -3.12 9.28 -10.34
CA GLU A 121 -3.67 8.92 -11.65
C GLU A 121 -4.37 7.56 -11.63
N LYS A 122 -3.76 6.55 -10.99
CA LYS A 122 -4.34 5.19 -10.93
C LYS A 122 -5.54 5.11 -10.00
N VAL A 123 -5.59 5.89 -8.92
CA VAL A 123 -6.79 6.05 -8.10
C VAL A 123 -7.90 6.72 -8.90
N GLN A 124 -7.61 7.82 -9.61
CA GLN A 124 -8.58 8.48 -10.49
C GLN A 124 -9.13 7.52 -11.55
N ASP A 125 -8.27 6.74 -12.22
CA ASP A 125 -8.68 5.74 -13.21
C ASP A 125 -9.55 4.64 -12.61
N TYR A 126 -9.20 4.18 -11.40
CA TYR A 126 -9.97 3.17 -10.69
C TYR A 126 -11.36 3.71 -10.30
N MET A 127 -11.43 4.89 -9.70
CA MET A 127 -12.69 5.53 -9.32
C MET A 127 -13.58 5.84 -10.52
N LYS A 128 -13.00 6.22 -11.66
CA LYS A 128 -13.74 6.38 -12.92
C LYS A 128 -14.34 5.06 -13.39
N HIS A 129 -13.62 3.94 -13.27
CA HIS A 129 -14.16 2.62 -13.60
C HIS A 129 -15.30 2.22 -12.67
N GLU A 130 -15.10 2.39 -11.35
CA GLU A 130 -16.10 2.06 -10.32
C GLU A 130 -17.27 3.05 -10.25
N GLN A 131 -17.28 4.12 -11.07
CA GLN A 131 -18.24 5.23 -11.00
C GLN A 131 -18.39 5.78 -9.57
N SER A 132 -17.27 5.91 -8.86
CA SER A 132 -17.23 6.25 -7.44
C SER A 132 -16.32 7.45 -7.15
N LEU A 133 -16.26 7.81 -5.88
CA LEU A 133 -15.40 8.86 -5.33
C LEU A 133 -14.42 8.23 -4.33
N ALA A 134 -13.26 8.85 -4.14
CA ALA A 134 -12.21 8.41 -3.21
C ALA A 134 -11.90 9.47 -2.16
N LEU A 135 -11.73 9.01 -0.92
CA LEU A 135 -11.06 9.72 0.17
C LEU A 135 -9.69 9.06 0.40
N LEU A 136 -8.62 9.85 0.44
CA LEU A 136 -7.25 9.33 0.58
C LEU A 136 -6.75 9.45 2.01
N ILE A 137 -6.16 8.37 2.51
CA ILE A 137 -5.59 8.27 3.86
C ILE A 137 -4.20 7.65 3.72
N ALA A 138 -3.17 8.30 4.25
CA ALA A 138 -1.79 7.82 4.23
C ALA A 138 -1.18 7.83 5.64
N ASP A 139 -0.06 7.13 5.80
CA ASP A 139 0.73 7.20 7.03
C ASP A 139 1.35 8.58 7.22
N ASP A 140 1.50 9.00 8.48
CA ASP A 140 2.00 10.32 8.86
C ASP A 140 3.53 10.41 8.76
N ASP A 141 4.04 10.40 7.53
CA ASP A 141 5.41 10.82 7.23
C ASP A 141 5.46 12.36 7.08
N LYS A 142 5.86 13.01 8.18
CA LYS A 142 5.89 14.46 8.33
C LYS A 142 6.73 15.18 7.28
N GLU A 143 7.72 14.51 6.68
CA GLU A 143 8.59 15.13 5.68
C GLU A 143 7.88 15.28 4.33
N ILE A 144 6.95 14.37 4.01
CA ILE A 144 6.24 14.35 2.73
C ILE A 144 4.79 14.83 2.82
N ALA A 145 4.18 14.85 4.00
CA ALA A 145 2.76 15.18 4.17
C ALA A 145 2.37 16.53 3.55
N GLY A 146 3.15 17.58 3.81
CA GLY A 146 2.91 18.91 3.23
C GLY A 146 3.06 18.93 1.70
N THR A 147 4.06 18.21 1.18
CA THR A 147 4.31 18.08 -0.26
C THR A 147 3.18 17.33 -0.96
N ASN A 148 2.66 16.26 -0.36
CA ASN A 148 1.56 15.47 -0.90
C ASN A 148 0.26 16.28 -0.98
N VAL A 149 -0.04 17.06 0.08
CA VAL A 149 -1.21 17.96 0.10
C VAL A 149 -1.10 19.02 -1.00
N ALA A 150 0.05 19.70 -1.10
CA ALA A 150 0.27 20.72 -2.14
C ALA A 150 0.17 20.12 -3.55
N SER A 151 0.82 18.98 -3.79
CA SER A 151 0.82 18.30 -5.08
C SER A 151 -0.58 17.85 -5.49
N LEU A 152 -1.35 17.26 -4.56
CA LEU A 152 -2.74 16.86 -4.86
C LEU A 152 -3.63 18.06 -5.19
N SER A 153 -3.47 19.18 -4.47
CA SER A 153 -4.19 20.41 -4.76
C SER A 153 -3.89 20.92 -6.18
N GLU A 154 -2.62 20.88 -6.60
CA GLU A 154 -2.23 21.22 -7.96
C GLU A 154 -2.85 20.26 -8.99
N TYR A 155 -2.78 18.95 -8.75
CA TYR A 155 -3.35 17.95 -9.67
C TYR A 155 -4.87 18.10 -9.82
N LYS A 156 -5.60 18.47 -8.77
CA LYS A 156 -7.04 18.76 -8.83
C LYS A 156 -7.33 20.03 -9.62
N ALA A 157 -6.47 21.05 -9.55
CA ALA A 157 -6.68 22.33 -10.22
C ALA A 157 -6.38 22.28 -11.73
N ARG A 158 -5.30 21.58 -12.13
CA ARG A 158 -4.77 21.63 -13.51
C ARG A 158 -4.53 20.27 -14.18
N GLY A 159 -4.76 19.17 -13.48
CA GLY A 159 -4.37 17.82 -13.92
C GLY A 159 -2.89 17.52 -13.64
N THR A 160 -2.42 16.34 -14.07
CA THR A 160 -1.04 15.88 -13.84
C THR A 160 -0.07 16.27 -14.96
N ASP A 161 1.23 16.41 -14.64
CA ASP A 161 2.26 17.11 -15.43
C ASP A 161 2.86 16.32 -16.62
N PHE A 162 2.10 15.46 -17.31
CA PHE A 162 2.58 14.74 -18.50
C PHE A 162 1.78 15.02 -19.77
N ILE A 163 2.34 14.70 -20.94
CA ILE A 163 1.70 14.85 -22.28
C ILE A 163 0.31 14.19 -22.33
N PHE A 164 0.09 13.17 -21.51
CA PHE A 164 -1.21 12.49 -21.34
C PHE A 164 -1.75 12.62 -19.91
N GLY A 165 -1.53 13.78 -19.28
CA GLY A 165 -1.97 14.10 -17.93
C GLY A 165 -3.47 13.86 -17.72
N ARG A 166 -3.84 13.56 -16.47
CA ARG A 166 -5.23 13.21 -16.11
C ARG A 166 -5.89 14.32 -15.34
N ALA A 167 -7.14 14.61 -15.69
CA ALA A 167 -8.02 15.40 -14.83
C ALA A 167 -8.35 14.61 -13.55
N ILE A 168 -8.08 15.21 -12.39
CA ILE A 168 -8.33 14.60 -11.08
C ILE A 168 -9.62 15.17 -10.49
N ASN A 169 -10.73 14.44 -10.68
CA ASN A 169 -12.07 14.89 -10.29
C ASN A 169 -12.89 13.86 -9.50
N ARG A 170 -12.31 12.70 -9.18
CA ARG A 170 -12.92 11.66 -8.34
C ARG A 170 -12.31 11.57 -6.95
N ILE A 171 -11.26 12.33 -6.66
CA ILE A 171 -10.68 12.48 -5.33
C ILE A 171 -11.28 13.74 -4.70
N VAL A 172 -12.06 13.55 -3.63
CA VAL A 172 -13.01 14.58 -3.18
C VAL A 172 -12.33 15.70 -2.40
N ASP A 173 -11.41 15.35 -1.50
CA ASP A 173 -10.79 16.29 -0.57
C ASP A 173 -9.25 16.30 -0.78
N THR A 174 -8.52 16.64 0.27
CA THR A 174 -7.09 16.43 0.43
C THR A 174 -6.75 14.95 0.70
N ILE A 175 -5.47 14.69 0.91
CA ILE A 175 -4.95 13.45 1.47
C ILE A 175 -4.79 13.63 2.99
N HIS A 176 -5.48 12.78 3.76
CA HIS A 176 -5.41 12.80 5.21
C HIS A 176 -4.24 11.94 5.67
N HIS A 177 -3.47 12.45 6.62
CA HIS A 177 -2.36 11.71 7.22
C HIS A 177 -2.74 11.31 8.64
N THR A 178 -2.49 10.05 8.99
CA THR A 178 -2.71 9.53 10.35
C THR A 178 -1.59 8.58 10.70
N ARG A 179 -1.29 8.47 11.99
CA ARG A 179 -0.33 7.48 12.47
C ARG A 179 -0.86 6.07 12.19
N SER A 180 0.00 5.19 11.69
CA SER A 180 -0.30 3.77 11.47
C SER A 180 -0.88 3.07 12.72
N ASP A 181 -0.37 3.35 13.92
CA ASP A 181 -0.88 2.74 15.16
C ASP A 181 -2.30 3.18 15.56
N HIS A 182 -2.90 4.12 14.81
CA HIS A 182 -4.28 4.58 14.98
C HIS A 182 -5.25 4.04 13.91
N SER A 183 -4.80 3.20 12.96
CA SER A 183 -5.68 2.69 11.90
C SER A 183 -5.31 1.27 11.45
N ARG A 184 -6.21 0.31 11.68
CA ARG A 184 -6.04 -1.07 11.19
C ARG A 184 -6.01 -1.20 9.68
N LEU A 185 -6.77 -0.35 8.98
CA LEU A 185 -6.83 -0.39 7.52
C LEU A 185 -5.57 0.21 6.88
N LEU A 186 -4.94 1.19 7.53
CA LEU A 186 -3.64 1.69 7.14
C LEU A 186 -2.55 0.62 7.36
N GLN A 187 -2.56 -0.04 8.52
CA GLN A 187 -1.67 -1.18 8.76
C GLN A 187 -1.89 -2.33 7.75
N LEU A 188 -3.12 -2.54 7.27
CA LEU A 188 -3.37 -3.52 6.22
C LEU A 188 -2.75 -3.10 4.86
N ALA A 189 -2.65 -1.79 4.60
CA ALA A 189 -1.90 -1.27 3.46
C ALA A 189 -0.39 -1.49 3.60
N ASP A 190 0.19 -1.34 4.81
CA ASP A 190 1.59 -1.72 5.12
C ASP A 190 1.84 -3.19 4.77
N ILE A 191 1.01 -4.09 5.32
CA ILE A 191 1.11 -5.52 5.06
C ILE A 191 1.05 -5.81 3.56
N PHE A 192 0.16 -5.14 2.83
CA PHE A 192 0.03 -5.31 1.40
C PHE A 192 1.30 -4.88 0.64
N VAL A 193 1.78 -3.65 0.83
CA VAL A 193 2.95 -3.12 0.11
C VAL A 193 4.22 -3.89 0.48
N TYR A 194 4.39 -4.23 1.76
CA TYR A 194 5.53 -5.00 2.25
C TYR A 194 5.54 -6.40 1.64
N THR A 195 4.36 -7.03 1.46
CA THR A 195 4.24 -8.34 0.81
C THR A 195 4.67 -8.28 -0.65
N LEU A 196 4.25 -7.26 -1.41
CA LEU A 196 4.66 -7.10 -2.80
C LEU A 196 6.18 -6.91 -2.94
N ALA A 197 6.75 -6.04 -2.12
CA ALA A 197 8.19 -5.81 -2.06
C ALA A 197 8.96 -7.10 -1.74
N MET A 198 8.51 -7.83 -0.72
CA MET A 198 9.12 -9.09 -0.29
C MET A 198 9.03 -10.18 -1.37
N VAL A 199 7.88 -10.35 -2.01
CA VAL A 199 7.67 -11.36 -3.06
C VAL A 199 8.49 -11.06 -4.32
N ALA A 200 8.72 -9.78 -4.61
CA ALA A 200 9.58 -9.35 -5.72
C ALA A 200 11.08 -9.50 -5.41
N GLY A 201 11.45 -9.56 -4.12
CA GLY A 201 12.83 -9.74 -3.65
C GLY A 201 13.19 -11.20 -3.37
N ASP A 202 14.26 -11.38 -2.58
CA ASP A 202 14.72 -12.72 -2.18
C ASP A 202 13.75 -13.38 -1.18
N CYS A 203 13.23 -14.54 -1.58
CA CYS A 203 12.30 -15.38 -0.82
C CYS A 203 12.93 -16.66 -0.26
N THR A 204 14.26 -16.74 -0.12
CA THR A 204 14.97 -17.95 0.34
C THR A 204 14.74 -18.27 1.83
N THR A 205 14.69 -17.25 2.68
CA THR A 205 14.47 -17.44 4.13
C THR A 205 13.14 -18.12 4.41
N TYR A 206 13.06 -18.93 5.47
CA TYR A 206 11.86 -19.72 5.79
C TYR A 206 10.60 -18.85 5.88
N PHE A 207 10.64 -17.72 6.59
CA PHE A 207 9.50 -16.81 6.72
C PHE A 207 9.05 -16.30 5.36
N ARG A 208 9.98 -15.73 4.56
CA ARG A 208 9.64 -15.16 3.25
C ARG A 208 9.13 -16.22 2.29
N ARG A 209 9.69 -17.43 2.31
CA ARG A 209 9.22 -18.56 1.51
C ARG A 209 7.78 -18.93 1.84
N GLU A 210 7.46 -19.05 3.13
CA GLU A 210 6.10 -19.39 3.59
C GLU A 210 5.07 -18.33 3.20
N ILE A 211 5.40 -17.06 3.40
CA ILE A 211 4.48 -15.97 3.04
C ILE A 211 4.37 -15.82 1.53
N SER A 212 5.46 -15.96 0.79
CA SER A 212 5.45 -15.89 -0.67
C SER A 212 4.65 -17.04 -1.30
N ALA A 213 4.79 -18.27 -0.78
CA ALA A 213 3.99 -19.41 -1.21
C ALA A 213 2.49 -19.18 -0.94
N HIS A 214 2.16 -18.70 0.27
CA HIS A 214 0.78 -18.37 0.63
C HIS A 214 0.20 -17.28 -0.27
N ALA A 215 0.94 -16.18 -0.48
CA ALA A 215 0.52 -15.07 -1.32
C ALA A 215 0.31 -15.48 -2.78
N ARG A 216 1.15 -16.37 -3.33
CA ARG A 216 0.98 -16.93 -4.68
C ARG A 216 -0.21 -17.88 -4.81
N GLY A 217 -0.63 -18.51 -3.71
CA GLY A 217 -1.84 -19.32 -3.65
C GLY A 217 -3.13 -18.51 -3.60
N LYS A 218 -3.05 -17.18 -3.42
CA LYS A 218 -4.21 -16.28 -3.36
C LYS A 218 -4.70 -15.87 -4.73
N ARG A 219 -6.01 -15.61 -4.82
CA ARG A 219 -6.67 -15.39 -6.10
C ARG A 219 -6.40 -14.00 -6.66
N ARG A 220 -6.34 -12.99 -5.79
CA ARG A 220 -6.34 -11.57 -6.17
C ARG A 220 -5.18 -10.79 -5.56
N LEU A 221 -4.58 -11.30 -4.49
CA LEU A 221 -3.56 -10.59 -3.72
C LEU A 221 -2.41 -10.03 -4.56
N LEU A 222 -1.81 -10.84 -5.44
CA LEU A 222 -0.67 -10.42 -6.28
C LEU A 222 -1.10 -9.80 -7.63
N PHE A 223 -2.40 -9.68 -7.87
CA PHE A 223 -2.97 -9.18 -9.13
C PHE A 223 -3.58 -7.79 -8.91
N PRO A 224 -2.82 -6.71 -9.17
CA PRO A 224 -3.32 -5.36 -8.94
C PRO A 224 -4.49 -5.03 -9.86
N THR A 225 -5.48 -4.33 -9.32
CA THR A 225 -6.61 -3.77 -10.07
C THR A 225 -6.16 -2.65 -11.00
N LYS A 226 -5.22 -1.82 -10.55
CA LYS A 226 -4.51 -0.82 -11.36
C LYS A 226 -3.04 -0.84 -10.98
N TYR A 227 -2.17 -0.64 -11.96
CA TYR A 227 -0.74 -0.59 -11.70
C TYR A 227 0.01 0.35 -12.63
N LYS A 228 1.22 0.71 -12.20
CA LYS A 228 2.24 1.35 -13.03
C LYS A 228 3.62 0.83 -12.60
N ASN A 229 4.30 0.18 -13.53
CA ASN A 229 5.73 -0.11 -13.40
C ASN A 229 6.48 0.95 -14.21
N TRP A 230 7.51 1.57 -13.63
CA TRP A 230 8.25 2.62 -14.32
C TRP A 230 9.70 2.77 -13.81
N PRO A 231 10.66 3.08 -14.68
CA PRO A 231 10.59 3.00 -16.13
C PRO A 231 10.52 1.54 -16.60
N THR A 232 9.81 1.31 -17.69
CA THR A 232 9.89 0.11 -18.53
C THR A 232 10.91 0.34 -19.66
N ASN A 233 11.29 -0.72 -20.39
CA ASN A 233 12.16 -0.57 -21.57
C ASN A 233 11.58 0.42 -22.60
N ASP A 234 10.25 0.52 -22.67
CA ASP A 234 9.55 1.45 -23.56
C ASP A 234 9.42 2.88 -22.99
N SER A 235 9.74 3.08 -21.71
CA SER A 235 9.60 4.37 -21.02
C SER A 235 10.65 5.41 -21.45
N TRP A 236 11.67 4.99 -22.20
CA TRP A 236 12.68 5.87 -22.79
C TRP A 236 12.22 6.56 -24.08
N LEU A 237 11.09 6.12 -24.65
CA LEU A 237 10.49 6.69 -25.86
C LEU A 237 9.36 7.66 -25.47
N SER A 238 9.68 8.81 -24.89
CA SER A 238 8.82 10.03 -24.87
C SER A 238 9.45 11.12 -23.97
N VAL A 239 10.58 11.69 -24.40
CA VAL A 239 10.94 13.06 -24.01
C VAL A 239 11.28 13.76 -25.32
N GLY A 240 10.25 14.30 -25.95
CA GLY A 240 10.30 15.02 -27.22
C GLY A 240 9.09 15.92 -27.32
#